data_AF-A0A916LXC5-F1
#
_entry.id   AF-A0A916LXC5-F1
#
_cell.length_a   1.000
_cell.length_b   1.000
_cell.length_c   1.000
_cell.angle_alpha   90.00
_cell.angle_beta   90.00
_cell.angle_gamma   90.00
#
_symmetry.space_group_name_H-M   'P 1'
#
loop_
_entity.id
_entity.type
_entity.pdbx_description
1 polymer ?
#
loop_
_entity_poly.entity_id
_entity_poly.type
_entity_poly.pdbx_seq_one_letter_code
_entity_poly.pdbx_strand_id
1 'polypeptide(L)'
;MSTRSWIEPTPHEVPEAILNACERDLLLAQILVGRGWADPERIRAFLDPILYDPTPPESLPDLEKASALLVDLVGRGGKVLIWGDFDVDGQTATALLYDGLTGLGAQAVYHVPHRQHDGHGIRRDRLQELLDQHQPDLLLTCDTGITEYEAVEDAQMRGIPVIVTDHHNLGDRLPKAKAVINPKRLAQSDPEHPLISLPGVGVAYKLMQHVYASLNRSREVSRMLDLVALGIVADVAAQVNDTRFLLQIG
;
A
#
# COMPACT_ATOMS: atom_id res chain seq x y z
N MET A 1 -17.94 32.64 -16.95
CA MET A 1 -18.70 31.65 -16.16
C MET A 1 -18.80 30.39 -17.01
N SER A 2 -18.28 29.26 -16.54
CA SER A 2 -18.42 27.98 -17.25
C SER A 2 -19.88 27.52 -17.14
N THR A 3 -20.55 27.26 -18.27
CA THR A 3 -21.90 26.70 -18.27
C THR A 3 -21.81 25.21 -17.93
N ARG A 4 -22.45 24.80 -16.84
CA ARG A 4 -22.56 23.38 -16.47
C ARG A 4 -23.55 22.71 -17.43
N SER A 5 -23.14 21.61 -18.05
CA SER A 5 -24.03 20.75 -18.82
C SER A 5 -24.53 19.63 -17.92
N TRP A 6 -25.84 19.43 -17.89
CA TRP A 6 -26.42 18.22 -17.30
C TRP A 6 -26.29 17.09 -18.30
N ILE A 7 -25.87 15.92 -17.84
CA ILE A 7 -25.82 14.69 -18.62
C ILE A 7 -26.81 13.74 -17.95
N GLU A 8 -27.93 13.48 -18.61
CA GLU A 8 -28.90 12.49 -18.13
C GLU A 8 -28.34 11.08 -18.41
N PRO A 9 -28.24 10.21 -17.40
CA PRO A 9 -27.78 8.85 -17.61
C PRO A 9 -28.80 8.07 -18.43
N THR A 10 -28.34 7.38 -19.47
CA THR A 10 -29.19 6.48 -20.26
C THR A 10 -29.57 5.27 -19.41
N PRO A 11 -30.87 4.91 -19.29
CA PRO A 11 -31.27 3.69 -18.61
C PRO A 11 -30.63 2.47 -19.28
N HIS A 12 -30.01 1.61 -18.48
CA HIS A 12 -29.46 0.34 -18.95
C HIS A 12 -30.47 -0.79 -18.73
N GLU A 13 -30.49 -1.76 -19.63
CA GLU A 13 -31.16 -3.03 -19.38
C GLU A 13 -30.43 -3.74 -18.22
N VAL A 14 -31.16 -4.11 -17.18
CA VAL A 14 -30.61 -4.75 -15.99
C VAL A 14 -30.91 -6.26 -16.07
N PRO A 15 -29.89 -7.12 -16.26
CA PRO A 15 -30.09 -8.56 -16.20
C PRO A 15 -30.64 -9.01 -14.84
N GLU A 16 -31.50 -10.02 -14.83
CA GLU A 16 -32.11 -10.55 -13.59
C GLU A 16 -31.05 -10.96 -12.55
N ALA A 17 -29.95 -11.55 -13.00
CA ALA A 17 -28.85 -11.94 -12.11
C ALA A 17 -28.19 -10.74 -11.40
N ILE A 18 -28.07 -9.61 -12.09
CA ILE A 18 -27.53 -8.36 -11.51
C ILE A 18 -28.52 -7.74 -10.55
N LEU A 19 -29.81 -7.73 -10.91
CA LEU A 19 -30.88 -7.26 -10.03
C LEU A 19 -30.91 -8.08 -8.73
N ASN A 20 -30.73 -9.40 -8.81
CA ASN A 20 -30.66 -10.28 -7.63
C ASN A 20 -29.39 -10.03 -6.80
N ALA A 21 -28.24 -9.76 -7.44
CA ALA A 21 -27.00 -9.40 -6.73
C ALA A 21 -27.10 -8.05 -6.00
N CYS A 22 -28.01 -7.17 -6.42
CA CYS A 22 -28.29 -5.87 -5.81
C CYS A 22 -29.50 -5.91 -4.86
N GLU A 23 -29.86 -7.08 -4.31
CA GLU A 23 -31.02 -7.24 -3.40
C GLU A 23 -32.34 -6.69 -3.99
N ARG A 24 -32.50 -6.77 -5.30
CA ARG A 24 -33.66 -6.27 -6.07
C ARG A 24 -33.79 -4.74 -6.08
N ASP A 25 -32.78 -3.99 -5.66
CA ASP A 25 -32.73 -2.53 -5.83
C ASP A 25 -32.40 -2.19 -7.30
N LEU A 26 -33.42 -1.72 -8.03
CA LEU A 26 -33.29 -1.37 -9.44
C LEU A 26 -32.38 -0.16 -9.68
N LEU A 27 -32.39 0.83 -8.77
CA LEU A 27 -31.57 2.03 -8.93
C LEU A 27 -30.09 1.67 -8.76
N LEU A 28 -29.75 0.89 -7.74
CA LEU A 28 -28.40 0.38 -7.53
C LEU A 28 -27.94 -0.44 -8.74
N ALA A 29 -28.78 -1.36 -9.22
CA ALA A 29 -28.44 -2.20 -10.36
C ALA A 29 -28.23 -1.38 -11.64
N GLN A 30 -29.07 -0.37 -11.91
CA GLN A 30 -28.89 0.54 -13.04
C GLN A 30 -27.58 1.33 -12.95
N ILE A 31 -27.23 1.84 -11.76
CA ILE A 31 -25.98 2.57 -11.52
C ILE A 31 -24.77 1.66 -11.77
N LEU A 32 -24.80 0.43 -11.27
CA LEU A 32 -23.68 -0.51 -11.41
C LEU A 32 -23.51 -0.97 -12.87
N VAL A 33 -24.59 -1.34 -13.56
CA VAL A 33 -24.54 -1.68 -14.99
C VAL A 33 -24.04 -0.48 -15.82
N GLY A 34 -24.52 0.73 -15.51
CA GLY A 34 -24.05 1.94 -16.18
C GLY A 34 -22.58 2.30 -15.91
N ARG A 35 -22.00 1.74 -14.84
CA ARG A 35 -20.56 1.81 -14.53
C ARG A 35 -19.77 0.63 -15.10
N GLY A 36 -20.39 -0.24 -15.90
CA GLY A 36 -19.74 -1.37 -16.54
C GLY A 36 -19.70 -2.66 -15.71
N TRP A 37 -20.40 -2.73 -14.58
CA TRP A 37 -20.47 -3.96 -13.79
C TRP A 37 -21.44 -4.95 -14.44
N ALA A 38 -20.90 -6.09 -14.87
CA ALA A 38 -21.66 -7.15 -15.56
C ALA A 38 -21.60 -8.52 -14.85
N ASP A 39 -20.83 -8.64 -13.77
CA ASP A 39 -20.64 -9.88 -13.04
C ASP A 39 -21.34 -9.83 -11.66
N PRO A 40 -22.39 -10.65 -11.44
CA PRO A 40 -23.11 -10.72 -10.17
C PRO A 40 -22.24 -11.04 -8.95
N GLU A 41 -21.20 -11.89 -9.09
CA GLU A 41 -20.32 -12.22 -7.96
C GLU A 41 -19.41 -11.04 -7.59
N ARG A 42 -18.83 -10.38 -8.59
CA ARG A 42 -18.04 -9.17 -8.36
C ARG A 42 -18.88 -8.05 -7.73
N ILE A 43 -20.15 -7.92 -8.11
CA ILE A 43 -21.07 -6.96 -7.48
C ILE A 43 -21.31 -7.30 -6.01
N ARG A 44 -21.61 -8.56 -5.70
CA ARG A 44 -21.79 -9.00 -4.30
C ARG A 44 -20.55 -8.69 -3.47
N ALA A 45 -19.37 -9.06 -3.96
CA ALA A 45 -18.09 -8.80 -3.29
C ALA A 45 -17.76 -7.29 -3.17
N PHE A 46 -18.23 -6.46 -4.11
CA PHE A 46 -18.08 -5.01 -4.04
C PHE A 46 -18.98 -4.38 -2.96
N LEU A 47 -20.18 -4.94 -2.75
CA LEU A 47 -21.17 -4.43 -1.79
C LEU A 47 -20.91 -4.94 -0.36
N ASP A 48 -20.53 -6.21 -0.21
CA ASP A 48 -20.29 -6.86 1.07
C ASP A 48 -18.84 -7.38 1.16
N PRO A 49 -17.98 -6.81 2.04
CA PRO A 49 -16.60 -7.24 2.19
C PRO A 49 -16.47 -8.68 2.70
N ILE A 50 -17.51 -9.27 3.31
CA ILE A 50 -17.51 -10.69 3.72
C ILE A 50 -17.41 -11.62 2.51
N LEU A 51 -17.93 -11.18 1.35
CA LEU A 51 -17.94 -11.95 0.12
C LEU A 51 -16.72 -11.66 -0.78
N TYR A 52 -15.84 -10.75 -0.37
CA TYR A 52 -14.62 -10.45 -1.09
C TYR A 52 -13.49 -11.39 -0.66
N ASP A 53 -12.81 -12.01 -1.63
CA ASP A 53 -11.63 -12.83 -1.40
C ASP A 53 -10.37 -11.98 -1.62
N PRO A 54 -9.65 -11.56 -0.56
CA PRO A 54 -8.52 -10.66 -0.69
C PRO A 54 -7.31 -11.36 -1.30
N THR A 55 -6.62 -10.64 -2.18
CA THR A 55 -5.44 -11.17 -2.85
C THR A 55 -4.32 -11.41 -1.84
N PRO A 56 -3.61 -12.56 -1.89
CA PRO A 56 -2.50 -12.84 -0.99
C PRO A 56 -1.38 -11.78 -1.11
N PRO A 57 -0.72 -11.38 -0.01
CA PRO A 57 0.40 -10.44 -0.06
C PRO A 57 1.52 -10.85 -1.02
N GLU A 58 1.78 -12.15 -1.15
CA GLU A 58 2.85 -12.74 -1.96
C GLU A 58 2.69 -12.42 -3.45
N SER A 59 1.49 -12.01 -3.88
CA SER A 59 1.26 -11.49 -5.24
C SER A 59 1.98 -10.16 -5.48
N LEU A 60 2.36 -9.39 -4.46
CA LEU A 60 3.19 -8.20 -4.63
C LEU A 60 4.65 -8.58 -4.92
N PRO A 61 5.25 -8.09 -6.02
CA PRO A 61 6.63 -8.42 -6.37
C PRO A 61 7.63 -8.04 -5.26
N ASP A 62 8.57 -8.95 -4.98
CA ASP A 62 9.57 -8.89 -3.91
C ASP A 62 9.03 -8.89 -2.46
N LEU A 63 7.72 -9.09 -2.25
CA LEU A 63 7.14 -9.01 -0.90
C LEU A 63 7.66 -10.13 0.02
N GLU A 64 7.72 -11.38 -0.44
CA GLU A 64 8.28 -12.48 0.35
C GLU A 64 9.74 -12.22 0.75
N LYS A 65 10.53 -11.64 -0.17
CA LYS A 65 11.93 -11.29 0.05
C LYS A 65 12.08 -10.18 1.10
N ALA A 66 11.26 -9.14 1.02
CA ALA A 66 11.21 -8.07 2.02
C ALA A 66 10.78 -8.62 3.39
N SER A 67 9.73 -9.45 3.42
CA SER A 67 9.24 -10.07 4.65
C SER A 67 10.29 -10.94 5.31
N ALA A 68 11.04 -11.76 4.55
CA ALA A 68 12.09 -12.60 5.10
C ALA A 68 13.20 -11.76 5.79
N LEU A 69 13.58 -10.64 5.19
CA LEU A 69 14.56 -9.71 5.79
C LEU A 69 14.04 -9.08 7.08
N LEU A 70 12.75 -8.70 7.12
CA LEU A 70 12.15 -8.13 8.33
C LEU A 70 11.96 -9.15 9.44
N VAL A 71 11.58 -10.39 9.11
CA VAL A 71 11.48 -11.51 10.07
C VAL A 71 12.83 -11.83 10.70
N ASP A 72 13.91 -11.89 9.90
CA ASP A 72 15.27 -12.04 10.43
C ASP A 72 15.66 -10.88 11.36
N LEU A 73 15.42 -9.64 10.91
CA LEU A 73 15.71 -8.43 11.69
C LEU A 73 14.97 -8.44 13.04
N VAL A 74 13.68 -8.80 13.03
CA VAL A 74 12.88 -8.97 14.25
C VAL A 74 13.48 -10.05 15.16
N GLY A 75 13.83 -11.22 14.61
CA GLY A 75 14.36 -12.35 15.37
C GLY A 75 15.67 -12.04 16.10
N ARG A 76 16.49 -11.12 15.57
CA ARG A 76 17.72 -10.65 16.20
C ARG A 76 17.58 -9.34 16.98
N GLY A 77 16.37 -8.79 17.13
CA GLY A 77 16.14 -7.51 17.80
C GLY A 77 16.83 -6.32 17.11
N GLY A 78 17.00 -6.43 15.79
CA GLY A 78 17.72 -5.46 14.97
C GLY A 78 16.98 -4.14 14.81
N LYS A 79 17.69 -3.15 14.26
CA LYS A 79 17.21 -1.79 14.12
C LYS A 79 16.82 -1.46 12.68
N VAL A 80 15.61 -0.96 12.50
CA VAL A 80 15.10 -0.47 11.22
C VAL A 80 14.94 1.05 11.25
N LEU A 81 15.42 1.72 10.21
CA LEU A 81 15.06 3.11 9.92
C LEU A 81 13.93 3.10 8.89
N ILE A 82 12.77 3.60 9.30
CA ILE A 82 11.61 3.77 8.43
C ILE A 82 11.67 5.17 7.82
N TRP A 83 11.57 5.28 6.50
CA TRP A 83 11.49 6.56 5.79
C TRP A 83 10.13 6.70 5.12
N GLY A 84 9.31 7.63 5.63
CA GLY A 84 7.97 7.90 5.11
C GLY A 84 7.91 9.08 4.15
N ASP A 85 6.69 9.38 3.70
CA ASP A 85 6.34 10.66 3.08
C ASP A 85 5.56 11.58 4.04
N PHE A 86 5.51 12.87 3.71
CA PHE A 86 4.93 13.92 4.56
C PHE A 86 3.41 13.97 4.53
N ASP A 87 2.74 13.37 3.55
CA ASP A 87 1.28 13.41 3.47
C ASP A 87 0.61 12.38 4.40
N VAL A 88 -0.71 12.24 4.31
CA VAL A 88 -1.45 11.36 5.22
C VAL A 88 -1.21 9.88 4.91
N ASP A 89 -1.01 9.50 3.65
CA ASP A 89 -0.70 8.12 3.28
C ASP A 89 0.68 7.74 3.81
N GLY A 90 1.70 8.55 3.53
CA GLY A 90 3.04 8.36 4.05
C GLY A 90 3.14 8.35 5.58
N GLN A 91 2.40 9.23 6.27
CA GLN A 91 2.38 9.26 7.72
C GLN A 91 1.66 8.05 8.33
N THR A 92 0.53 7.63 7.76
CA THR A 92 -0.19 6.43 8.25
C THR A 92 0.59 5.15 7.95
N ALA A 93 1.24 5.05 6.80
CA ALA A 93 2.16 3.96 6.47
C ALA A 93 3.35 3.91 7.43
N THR A 94 3.94 5.07 7.77
CA THR A 94 5.04 5.16 8.74
C THR A 94 4.60 4.69 10.13
N ALA A 95 3.44 5.17 10.60
CA ALA A 95 2.89 4.79 11.89
C ALA A 95 2.59 3.28 11.97
N LEU A 96 1.99 2.73 10.90
CA LEU A 96 1.69 1.30 10.76
C LEU A 96 2.96 0.46 10.83
N LEU A 97 4.00 0.81 10.07
CA LEU A 97 5.26 0.08 10.09
C LEU A 97 5.97 0.20 11.44
N TYR A 98 5.95 1.38 12.06
CA TYR A 98 6.54 1.62 13.36
C TYR A 98 5.87 0.79 14.46
N ASP A 99 4.54 0.90 14.60
CA ASP A 99 3.76 0.12 15.58
C ASP A 99 3.83 -1.39 15.29
N GLY A 100 3.76 -1.76 14.02
CA GLY A 100 3.87 -3.13 13.55
C GLY A 100 5.20 -3.77 13.94
N LEU A 101 6.33 -3.14 13.64
CA LEU A 101 7.66 -3.70 13.87
C LEU A 101 8.07 -3.62 15.35
N THR A 102 7.74 -2.54 16.06
CA THR A 102 7.99 -2.44 17.51
C THR A 102 7.16 -3.46 18.30
N GLY A 103 5.90 -3.70 17.93
CA GLY A 103 5.06 -4.75 18.53
C GLY A 103 5.55 -6.18 18.28
N LEU A 104 6.42 -6.37 17.28
CA LEU A 104 7.12 -7.62 17.02
C LEU A 104 8.48 -7.72 17.74
N GLY A 105 8.98 -6.63 18.33
CA GLY A 105 10.24 -6.60 19.10
C GLY A 105 11.44 -6.01 18.35
N ALA A 106 11.26 -5.46 17.15
CA ALA A 106 12.33 -4.73 16.46
C ALA A 106 12.54 -3.33 17.08
N GLN A 107 13.76 -2.80 16.95
CA GLN A 107 14.05 -1.40 17.26
C GLN A 107 13.71 -0.55 16.04
N ALA A 108 12.56 0.12 16.04
CA ALA A 108 12.23 1.04 14.95
C ALA A 108 12.59 2.48 15.30
N VAL A 109 13.19 3.18 14.35
CA VAL A 109 13.26 4.64 14.30
C VAL A 109 12.65 5.08 12.97
N TYR A 110 12.11 6.29 12.90
CA TYR A 110 11.46 6.77 11.69
C TYR A 110 11.88 8.19 11.35
N HIS A 111 11.72 8.54 10.08
CA HIS A 111 11.78 9.90 9.59
C HIS A 111 10.63 10.15 8.62
N VAL A 112 9.87 11.20 8.92
CA VAL A 112 8.90 11.79 8.01
C VAL A 112 9.48 13.13 7.56
N PRO A 113 9.67 13.37 6.24
CA PRO A 113 10.27 14.60 5.75
C PRO A 113 9.38 15.80 6.05
N HIS A 114 9.99 16.97 6.26
CA HIS A 114 9.23 18.20 6.37
C HIS A 114 9.06 18.83 4.98
N ARG A 115 7.84 18.85 4.43
CA ARG A 115 7.56 19.29 3.04
C ARG A 115 8.24 20.60 2.63
N GLN A 116 8.28 21.59 3.52
CA GLN A 116 8.87 22.91 3.22
C GLN A 116 10.40 22.93 3.22
N HIS A 117 11.05 22.00 3.94
CA HIS A 117 12.50 22.00 4.14
C HIS A 117 13.18 20.89 3.35
N ASP A 118 12.57 19.70 3.32
CA ASP A 118 13.14 18.50 2.71
C ASP A 118 12.52 18.19 1.35
N GLY A 119 11.32 18.70 1.08
CA GLY A 119 10.57 18.37 -0.14
C GLY A 119 9.94 16.98 -0.07
N HIS A 120 9.73 16.38 -1.23
CA HIS A 120 9.28 14.99 -1.39
C HIS A 120 10.49 14.08 -1.64
N GLY A 121 10.40 12.80 -1.28
CA GLY A 121 11.43 11.81 -1.57
C GLY A 121 12.47 11.68 -0.46
N ILE A 122 13.68 11.24 -0.83
CA ILE A 122 14.75 10.96 0.14
C ILE A 122 15.88 11.95 -0.04
N ARG A 123 15.86 12.99 0.79
CA ARG A 123 16.93 14.00 0.84
C ARG A 123 18.23 13.36 1.34
N ARG A 124 19.23 13.26 0.46
CA ARG A 124 20.44 12.45 0.67
C ARG A 124 21.30 12.88 1.86
N ASP A 125 21.47 14.18 2.09
CA ASP A 125 22.22 14.69 3.25
C ASP A 125 21.51 14.32 4.56
N ARG A 126 20.19 14.49 4.61
CA ARG A 126 19.38 14.07 5.76
C ARG A 126 19.43 12.56 5.99
N LEU A 127 19.40 11.78 4.91
CA LEU A 127 19.60 10.34 4.99
C LEU A 127 20.95 10.00 5.61
N GLN A 128 22.04 10.60 5.13
CA GLN A 128 23.38 10.35 5.65
C GLN A 128 23.48 10.66 7.15
N GLU A 129 22.94 11.80 7.59
CA GLU A 129 22.87 12.16 9.01
C GLU A 129 22.15 11.10 9.85
N LEU A 130 20.99 10.63 9.39
CA LEU A 130 20.21 9.63 10.11
C LEU A 130 20.87 8.25 10.11
N LEU A 131 21.52 7.86 9.01
CA LEU A 131 22.30 6.62 8.96
C LEU A 131 23.49 6.67 9.93
N ASP A 132 24.18 7.81 10.04
CA ASP A 132 25.28 7.99 10.99
C ASP A 132 24.79 8.03 12.44
N GLN A 133 23.68 8.72 12.69
CA GLN A 133 23.08 8.86 14.01
C GLN A 133 22.55 7.53 14.55
N HIS A 134 21.83 6.77 13.72
CA HIS A 134 21.10 5.60 14.19
C HIS A 134 21.81 4.28 13.90
N GLN A 135 22.66 4.22 12.88
CA GLN A 135 23.32 3.01 12.40
C GLN A 135 22.32 1.83 12.27
N PRO A 136 21.27 1.98 11.45
CA PRO A 136 20.25 0.95 11.31
C PRO A 136 20.81 -0.29 10.59
N ASP A 137 20.26 -1.45 10.92
CA ASP A 137 20.51 -2.70 10.22
C ASP A 137 19.78 -2.78 8.87
N LEU A 138 18.75 -1.95 8.67
CA LEU A 138 17.92 -1.92 7.46
C LEU A 138 17.25 -0.55 7.28
N LEU A 139 17.20 -0.06 6.05
CA LEU A 139 16.37 1.07 5.65
C LEU A 139 15.09 0.54 4.98
N LEU A 140 13.93 0.93 5.48
CA LEU A 140 12.61 0.60 4.93
C LEU A 140 11.90 1.88 4.52
N THR A 141 11.61 2.06 3.23
CA THR A 141 10.80 3.20 2.79
C THR A 141 9.32 2.83 2.77
N CYS A 142 8.44 3.80 2.97
CA CYS A 142 7.01 3.68 2.74
C CYS A 142 6.47 4.93 2.05
N ASP A 143 5.61 4.72 1.06
CA ASP A 143 5.01 5.76 0.23
C ASP A 143 6.04 6.64 -0.52
N THR A 144 7.27 6.14 -0.66
CA THR A 144 8.33 6.83 -1.35
C THR A 144 9.47 5.87 -1.69
N GLY A 145 10.40 6.31 -2.53
CA GLY A 145 11.63 5.56 -2.82
C GLY A 145 11.72 4.94 -4.22
N ILE A 146 10.62 4.81 -4.97
CA ILE A 146 10.64 4.11 -6.27
C ILE A 146 11.53 4.78 -7.32
N THR A 147 11.73 6.09 -7.20
CA THR A 147 12.63 6.89 -8.06
C THR A 147 13.87 7.43 -7.33
N GLU A 148 14.07 7.08 -6.06
CA GLU A 148 15.13 7.64 -5.20
C GLU A 148 16.45 6.86 -5.36
N TYR A 149 16.93 6.75 -6.61
CA TYR A 149 18.02 5.85 -6.98
C TYR A 149 19.32 6.12 -6.21
N GLU A 150 19.74 7.38 -6.15
CA GLU A 150 20.99 7.79 -5.52
C GLU A 150 20.96 7.60 -4.01
N ALA A 151 19.81 7.87 -3.37
CA ALA A 151 19.65 7.66 -1.93
C ALA A 151 19.70 6.16 -1.57
N VAL A 152 19.06 5.31 -2.38
CA VAL A 152 19.12 3.85 -2.21
C VAL A 152 20.53 3.30 -2.45
N GLU A 153 21.26 3.85 -3.42
CA GLU A 153 22.66 3.49 -3.67
C GLU A 153 23.58 3.95 -2.52
N ASP A 154 23.38 5.15 -1.97
CA ASP A 154 24.14 5.69 -0.82
C ASP A 154 24.04 4.78 0.42
N ALA A 155 22.81 4.36 0.79
CA ALA A 155 22.60 3.47 1.92
C ALA A 155 23.31 2.12 1.72
N GLN A 156 23.24 1.56 0.50
CA GLN A 156 23.88 0.28 0.20
C GLN A 156 25.39 0.34 0.13
N MET A 157 25.99 1.44 -0.32
CA MET A 157 27.44 1.64 -0.27
C MET A 157 27.96 1.64 1.18
N ARG A 158 27.11 1.97 2.15
CA ARG A 158 27.40 1.86 3.60
C ARG A 158 27.11 0.46 4.16
N GLY A 159 26.74 -0.50 3.32
CA GLY A 159 26.41 -1.87 3.72
C GLY A 159 25.02 -2.04 4.33
N ILE A 160 24.17 -1.00 4.29
CA ILE A 160 22.82 -1.04 4.88
C ILE A 160 21.84 -1.53 3.80
N PRO A 161 21.20 -2.70 3.97
CA PRO A 161 20.19 -3.19 3.04
C PRO A 161 18.98 -2.26 3.03
N VAL A 162 18.40 -2.10 1.84
CA VAL A 162 17.22 -1.24 1.63
C VAL A 162 16.05 -2.08 1.14
N ILE A 163 14.87 -1.86 1.71
CA ILE A 163 13.58 -2.30 1.20
C ILE A 163 12.83 -1.04 0.78
N VAL A 164 12.37 -1.00 -0.46
CA VAL A 164 11.51 0.08 -0.96
C VAL A 164 10.07 -0.40 -0.95
N THR A 165 9.16 0.34 -0.31
CA THR A 165 7.71 0.16 -0.46
C THR A 165 7.09 1.48 -0.91
N ASP A 166 6.34 1.43 -2.02
CA ASP A 166 5.85 2.62 -2.69
C ASP A 166 4.67 2.25 -3.63
N HIS A 167 3.88 3.23 -4.05
CA HIS A 167 2.81 3.10 -5.05
C HIS A 167 2.90 4.13 -6.19
N HIS A 168 3.87 5.06 -6.13
CA HIS A 168 4.13 6.05 -7.17
C HIS A 168 4.48 5.41 -8.52
N ASN A 169 4.41 6.21 -9.59
CA ASN A 169 4.72 5.73 -10.94
C ASN A 169 6.15 5.21 -11.02
N LEU A 170 6.32 4.08 -11.71
CA LEU A 170 7.64 3.50 -11.95
C LEU A 170 8.45 4.43 -12.87
N GLY A 171 9.74 4.58 -12.57
CA GLY A 171 10.69 5.16 -13.53
C GLY A 171 11.19 4.14 -14.56
N ASP A 172 12.15 4.55 -15.39
CA ASP A 172 12.71 3.70 -16.46
C ASP A 172 13.45 2.45 -15.93
N ARG A 173 13.88 2.50 -14.67
CA ARG A 173 14.53 1.40 -13.95
C ARG A 173 14.02 1.34 -12.51
N LEU A 174 14.20 0.19 -11.88
CA LEU A 174 13.99 0.05 -10.43
C LEU A 174 15.24 0.46 -9.65
N PRO A 175 15.09 0.98 -8.42
CA PRO A 175 16.22 1.22 -7.53
C PRO A 175 16.89 -0.09 -7.16
N LYS A 176 18.20 -0.09 -6.96
CA LYS A 176 19.00 -1.30 -6.71
C LYS A 176 18.81 -1.89 -5.31
N ALA A 177 17.64 -1.79 -4.71
CA ALA A 177 17.36 -2.21 -3.35
C ALA A 177 17.39 -3.75 -3.19
N LYS A 178 17.38 -4.24 -1.94
CA LYS A 178 17.20 -5.68 -1.68
C LYS A 178 15.80 -6.14 -2.06
N ALA A 179 14.78 -5.31 -1.90
CA ALA A 179 13.42 -5.57 -2.38
C ALA A 179 12.76 -4.25 -2.80
N VAL A 180 11.94 -4.28 -3.86
CA VAL A 180 11.19 -3.11 -4.35
C VAL A 180 9.72 -3.47 -4.51
N ILE A 181 8.93 -3.25 -3.48
CA ILE A 181 7.50 -3.54 -3.50
C ILE A 181 6.78 -2.31 -4.04
N ASN A 182 6.23 -2.43 -5.25
CA ASN A 182 5.32 -1.44 -5.81
C ASN A 182 4.24 -2.13 -6.66
N PRO A 183 2.95 -1.91 -6.36
CA PRO A 183 1.85 -2.62 -7.00
C PRO A 183 1.77 -2.35 -8.51
N LYS A 184 2.23 -1.19 -9.00
CA LYS A 184 2.26 -0.88 -10.44
C LYS A 184 3.22 -1.75 -11.24
N ARG A 185 4.12 -2.50 -10.58
CA ARG A 185 4.93 -3.53 -11.24
C ARG A 185 4.07 -4.67 -11.81
N LEU A 186 2.88 -4.91 -11.25
CA LEU A 186 1.96 -5.95 -11.70
C LEU A 186 1.26 -5.60 -13.01
N ALA A 187 1.08 -4.30 -13.28
CA ALA A 187 0.38 -3.83 -14.49
C ALA A 187 1.08 -4.25 -15.80
N GLN A 188 2.36 -4.61 -15.75
CA GLN A 188 3.10 -5.10 -16.91
C GLN A 188 2.67 -6.51 -17.32
N SER A 189 2.27 -7.35 -16.37
CA SER A 189 1.81 -8.72 -16.62
C SER A 189 0.30 -8.88 -16.58
N ASP A 190 -0.37 -8.09 -15.74
CA ASP A 190 -1.82 -8.11 -15.55
C ASP A 190 -2.31 -6.69 -15.20
N PRO A 191 -2.76 -5.90 -16.19
CA PRO A 191 -3.24 -4.53 -15.97
C PRO A 191 -4.46 -4.41 -15.05
N GLU A 192 -5.21 -5.49 -14.85
CA GLU A 192 -6.42 -5.51 -14.02
C GLU A 192 -6.17 -6.16 -12.64
N HIS A 193 -4.90 -6.42 -12.30
CA HIS A 193 -4.56 -7.10 -11.06
C HIS A 193 -5.14 -6.37 -9.83
N PRO A 194 -5.84 -7.08 -8.90
CA PRO A 194 -6.56 -6.48 -7.77
C PRO A 194 -5.75 -5.55 -6.86
N LEU A 195 -4.43 -5.79 -6.78
CA LEU A 195 -3.50 -5.03 -5.93
C LEU A 195 -2.96 -3.73 -6.56
N ILE A 196 -3.19 -3.46 -7.85
CA ILE A 196 -2.55 -2.32 -8.56
C ILE A 196 -2.90 -0.97 -7.94
N SER A 197 -4.11 -0.85 -7.37
CA SER A 197 -4.63 0.39 -6.79
C SER A 197 -4.22 0.61 -5.33
N LEU A 198 -3.38 -0.24 -4.74
CA LEU A 198 -2.97 -0.06 -3.35
C LEU A 198 -2.14 1.22 -3.20
N PRO A 199 -2.51 2.11 -2.25
CA PRO A 199 -1.66 3.23 -1.85
C PRO A 199 -0.51 2.78 -0.96
N GLY A 200 0.40 3.68 -0.60
CA GLY A 200 1.56 3.43 0.26
C GLY A 200 1.20 2.69 1.55
N VAL A 201 0.16 3.12 2.27
CA VAL A 201 -0.31 2.43 3.50
C VAL A 201 -0.83 1.03 3.21
N GLY A 202 -1.47 0.81 2.05
CA GLY A 202 -1.96 -0.49 1.62
C GLY A 202 -0.83 -1.47 1.33
N VAL A 203 0.25 -0.98 0.68
CA VAL A 203 1.47 -1.76 0.44
C VAL A 203 2.16 -2.10 1.77
N ALA A 204 2.28 -1.13 2.67
CA ALA A 204 2.84 -1.34 4.01
C ALA A 204 2.02 -2.36 4.82
N TYR A 205 0.69 -2.30 4.74
CA TYR A 205 -0.19 -3.27 5.40
C TYR A 205 0.00 -4.68 4.84
N LYS A 206 0.03 -4.88 3.52
CA LYS A 206 0.28 -6.20 2.92
C LYS A 206 1.64 -6.77 3.34
N LEU A 207 2.67 -5.93 3.41
CA LEU A 207 3.98 -6.34 3.92
C LEU A 207 3.89 -6.81 5.38
N MET A 208 3.27 -6.02 6.26
CA MET A 208 3.10 -6.42 7.66
C MET A 208 2.17 -7.62 7.84
N GLN A 209 1.15 -7.77 6.99
CA GLN A 209 0.27 -8.94 6.98
C GLN A 209 1.09 -10.23 6.79
N HIS A 210 2.01 -10.23 5.83
CA HIS A 210 2.89 -11.37 5.59
C HIS A 210 3.93 -11.57 6.70
N VAL A 211 4.53 -10.50 7.23
CA VAL A 211 5.49 -10.59 8.34
C VAL A 211 4.83 -11.18 9.59
N TYR A 212 3.64 -10.69 9.97
CA TYR A 212 2.87 -11.21 11.10
C TYR A 212 2.45 -12.66 10.88
N ALA A 213 2.05 -13.02 9.65
CA ALA A 213 1.72 -14.40 9.31
C ALA A 213 2.92 -15.34 9.43
N SER A 214 4.09 -14.92 8.97
CA SER A 214 5.36 -15.66 9.07
C SER A 214 5.78 -15.94 10.53
N LEU A 215 5.30 -15.13 11.47
CA LEU A 215 5.56 -15.25 12.91
C LEU A 215 4.39 -15.90 13.68
N ASN A 216 3.39 -16.47 12.98
CA ASN A 216 2.17 -17.05 13.57
C ASN A 216 1.33 -16.04 14.39
N ARG A 217 1.37 -14.76 14.02
CA ARG A 217 0.67 -13.64 14.68
C ARG A 217 -0.35 -12.95 13.78
N SER A 218 -0.83 -13.61 12.72
CA SER A 218 -1.65 -13.00 11.66
C SER A 218 -2.87 -12.22 12.15
N ARG A 219 -3.47 -12.62 13.29
CA ARG A 219 -4.66 -11.94 13.84
C ARG A 219 -4.37 -10.53 14.34
N GLU A 220 -3.15 -10.26 14.76
CA GLU A 220 -2.76 -9.02 15.41
C GLU A 220 -2.57 -7.86 14.43
N VAL A 221 -2.32 -8.16 13.15
CA VAL A 221 -2.13 -7.11 12.12
C VAL A 221 -3.39 -6.26 11.91
N SER A 222 -4.57 -6.84 12.16
CA SER A 222 -5.87 -6.19 11.98
C SER A 222 -6.08 -4.95 12.85
N ARG A 223 -5.31 -4.80 13.94
CA ARG A 223 -5.37 -3.63 14.82
C ARG A 223 -4.94 -2.32 14.15
N MET A 224 -4.29 -2.38 12.99
CA MET A 224 -3.78 -1.24 12.24
C MET A 224 -4.66 -0.87 11.03
N LEU A 225 -5.83 -1.50 10.86
CA LEU A 225 -6.71 -1.27 9.71
C LEU A 225 -7.30 0.15 9.69
N ASP A 226 -7.43 0.81 10.84
CA ASP A 226 -7.87 2.20 10.95
C ASP A 226 -6.89 3.17 10.25
N LEU A 227 -5.58 2.96 10.42
CA LEU A 227 -4.54 3.69 9.69
C LEU A 227 -4.62 3.44 8.18
N VAL A 228 -4.91 2.19 7.77
CA VAL A 228 -5.06 1.81 6.36
C VAL A 228 -6.25 2.53 5.73
N ALA A 229 -7.41 2.52 6.39
CA ALA A 229 -8.60 3.23 5.91
C ALA A 229 -8.35 4.73 5.77
N LEU A 230 -7.69 5.36 6.75
CA LEU A 230 -7.36 6.78 6.71
C LEU A 230 -6.44 7.14 5.54
N GLY A 231 -5.35 6.39 5.34
CA GLY A 231 -4.43 6.63 4.23
C GLY A 231 -5.09 6.41 2.86
N ILE A 232 -5.89 5.34 2.70
CA ILE A 232 -6.63 5.08 1.45
C ILE A 232 -7.55 6.23 1.06
N VAL A 233 -8.30 6.78 2.03
CA VAL A 233 -9.21 7.91 1.76
C VAL A 233 -8.42 9.17 1.43
N ALA A 234 -7.34 9.44 2.14
CA ALA A 234 -6.58 10.67 2.00
C ALA A 234 -5.74 10.72 0.72
N ASP A 235 -5.22 9.58 0.25
CA ASP A 235 -4.52 9.47 -1.04
C ASP A 235 -5.46 9.59 -2.25
N VAL A 236 -6.78 9.54 -2.02
CA VAL A 236 -7.78 9.50 -3.10
C VAL A 236 -7.54 8.28 -4.01
N ALA A 237 -7.02 7.20 -3.44
CA ALA A 237 -6.73 5.97 -4.15
C ALA A 237 -8.02 5.40 -4.78
N ALA A 238 -7.87 4.73 -5.93
CA ALA A 238 -9.01 4.08 -6.57
C ALA A 238 -9.58 3.00 -5.66
N GLN A 239 -10.80 3.22 -5.14
CA GLN A 239 -11.46 2.32 -4.20
C GLN A 239 -12.14 1.16 -4.95
N VAL A 240 -11.31 0.30 -5.54
CA VAL A 240 -11.69 -0.94 -6.21
C VAL A 240 -10.92 -2.11 -5.59
N ASN A 241 -11.43 -3.33 -5.77
CA ASN A 241 -10.75 -4.56 -5.40
C ASN A 241 -10.17 -4.53 -3.96
N ASP A 242 -8.89 -4.89 -3.78
CA ASP A 242 -8.26 -4.98 -2.47
C ASP A 242 -8.19 -3.62 -1.75
N THR A 243 -8.02 -2.52 -2.50
CA THR A 243 -8.07 -1.17 -1.92
C THR A 243 -9.44 -0.89 -1.29
N ARG A 244 -10.53 -1.26 -1.98
CA ARG A 244 -11.89 -1.10 -1.45
C ARG A 244 -12.13 -2.02 -0.25
N PHE A 245 -11.74 -3.28 -0.36
CA PHE A 245 -11.91 -4.25 0.71
C PHE A 245 -11.23 -3.78 2.00
N LEU A 246 -9.95 -3.36 1.92
CA LEU A 246 -9.21 -2.84 3.08
C LEU A 246 -9.89 -1.61 3.68
N LEU A 247 -10.44 -0.71 2.85
CA LEU A 247 -11.20 0.43 3.31
C LEU A 247 -12.53 0.04 3.99
N GLN A 248 -13.19 -1.03 3.58
CA GLN A 248 -14.46 -1.46 4.17
C GLN A 248 -14.29 -2.12 5.55
N ILE A 249 -13.13 -2.75 5.80
CA ILE A 249 -12.88 -3.49 7.04
C ILE A 249 -12.06 -2.70 8.08
N GLY A 250 -11.54 -1.52 7.72
CA GLY A 250 -10.85 -0.60 8.63
C GLY A 250 -11.74 0.54 9.08
#